data_AF-A0A4Y2N0H6-F1
#
_entry.id   AF-A0A4Y2N0H6-F1
#
_cell.length_a   1.000
_cell.length_b   1.000
_cell.length_c   1.000
_cell.angle_alpha   90.00
_cell.angle_beta   90.00
_cell.angle_gamma   90.00
#
_symmetry.space_group_name_H-M   'P 1'
#
loop_
_entity.id
_entity.type
_entity.pdbx_description
1 polymer ?
#
loop_
_entity_poly.entity_id
_entity_poly.type
_entity_poly.pdbx_seq_one_letter_code
_entity_poly.pdbx_strand_id
1 'polypeptide(L)'
;MEAKAGWGELFSGYLIVLCPRGQPEYGDDMLLYKWPKIGHSILGTFFCITFIANFTITYVYDLVVPSGNILGQPEQEKYNDRYNDYFDLIYIKLYTRIGSYLVGLALAYCLYRRKQNNSVKLNLLTVSVGWTVASAIALTCQFGLYHKPVLSLVAACFYNALSRIGFSLGLACVIFVCVIGQGDVVNSILSWKAWIPLSCLTYCAYLIHPLVQTTYAFSLRTMINFSHANVIMLFLGFLVITYAAALLTSLLFESPVIRLERLIRNKFAS
;
A
#
# COMPACT_ATOMS: atom_id res chain seq x y z
N MET A 1 3.78 -39.23 -13.35
CA MET A 1 4.10 -37.95 -14.03
C MET A 1 3.18 -36.84 -13.50
N GLU A 2 3.08 -36.60 -12.19
CA GLU A 2 4.11 -36.05 -11.28
C GLU A 2 4.55 -34.62 -11.63
N ALA A 3 3.70 -33.65 -11.29
CA ALA A 3 4.09 -32.27 -10.97
C ALA A 3 2.98 -31.47 -10.24
N LYS A 4 2.00 -32.15 -9.61
CA LYS A 4 0.86 -31.48 -8.94
C LYS A 4 0.98 -31.38 -7.40
N ALA A 5 2.04 -31.92 -6.79
CA ALA A 5 2.13 -32.07 -5.34
C ALA A 5 3.07 -31.09 -4.60
N GLY A 6 3.89 -30.28 -5.29
CA GLY A 6 4.98 -29.54 -4.63
C GLY A 6 4.64 -28.13 -4.10
N TRP A 7 3.67 -27.44 -4.71
CA TRP A 7 3.47 -26.00 -4.46
C TRP A 7 2.17 -25.66 -3.73
N GLY A 8 1.17 -26.54 -3.77
CA GLY A 8 -0.06 -26.40 -2.98
C GLY A 8 0.21 -26.43 -1.48
N GLU A 9 1.13 -27.28 -1.03
CA GLU A 9 1.55 -27.43 0.38
C GLU A 9 2.43 -26.26 0.89
N LEU A 10 3.13 -25.55 -0.02
CA LEU A 10 3.93 -24.37 0.34
C LEU A 10 3.04 -23.17 0.66
N PHE A 11 1.97 -22.97 -0.11
CA PHE A 11 0.98 -21.92 0.12
C PHE A 11 -0.11 -22.29 1.12
N SER A 12 -0.45 -23.58 1.23
CA SER A 12 -1.35 -24.07 2.28
C SER A 12 -0.77 -23.76 3.65
N GLY A 13 0.55 -23.92 3.87
CA GLY A 13 1.19 -23.52 5.13
C GLY A 13 1.09 -22.03 5.47
N TYR A 14 1.20 -21.13 4.48
CA TYR A 14 1.08 -19.68 4.72
C TYR A 14 -0.36 -19.21 4.89
N LEU A 15 -1.35 -19.85 4.24
CA LEU A 15 -2.77 -19.54 4.43
C LEU A 15 -3.37 -20.24 5.67
N ILE A 16 -2.81 -21.37 6.11
CA ILE A 16 -3.27 -22.14 7.27
C ILE A 16 -2.83 -21.48 8.59
N VAL A 17 -1.72 -20.74 8.61
CA VAL A 17 -1.29 -20.03 9.83
C VAL A 17 -2.21 -18.84 10.19
N LEU A 18 -3.06 -18.36 9.27
CA LEU A 18 -4.04 -17.30 9.54
C LEU A 18 -5.51 -17.75 9.42
N CYS A 19 -5.77 -19.03 9.14
CA CYS A 19 -7.14 -19.54 9.13
C CYS A 19 -7.14 -20.98 9.66
N PRO A 20 -7.23 -21.18 10.99
CA PRO A 20 -7.64 -22.47 11.51
C PRO A 20 -9.06 -22.75 10.98
N ARG A 21 -9.19 -23.76 10.14
CA ARG A 21 -10.49 -24.34 9.78
C ARG A 21 -11.19 -24.76 11.08
N GLY A 22 -12.28 -24.09 11.43
CA GLY A 22 -13.27 -24.63 12.36
C GLY A 22 -13.07 -24.31 13.85
N GLN A 23 -12.88 -23.04 14.21
CA GLN A 23 -13.11 -22.57 15.59
C GLN A 23 -14.00 -21.32 15.56
N PRO A 24 -15.24 -21.35 16.10
CA PRO A 24 -16.15 -20.21 16.15
C PRO A 24 -15.90 -19.29 17.37
N GLU A 25 -14.69 -19.24 17.93
CA GLU A 25 -14.46 -18.63 19.26
C GLU A 25 -13.53 -17.40 19.31
N TYR A 26 -13.15 -16.81 18.16
CA TYR A 26 -12.33 -15.57 18.14
C TYR A 26 -13.08 -14.36 17.58
N GLY A 27 -14.42 -14.36 17.69
CA GLY A 27 -15.30 -13.28 17.23
C GLY A 27 -15.74 -12.29 18.32
N ASP A 28 -15.60 -12.67 19.59
CA ASP A 28 -16.25 -11.95 20.70
C ASP A 28 -15.38 -10.86 21.36
N ASP A 29 -14.06 -10.86 21.07
CA ASP A 29 -13.08 -9.97 21.70
C ASP A 29 -12.71 -8.73 20.89
N MET A 30 -13.20 -8.62 19.65
CA MET A 30 -13.00 -7.41 18.87
C MET A 30 -13.94 -6.33 19.43
N LEU A 31 -13.43 -5.40 20.25
CA LEU A 31 -14.16 -4.29 20.90
C LEU A 31 -15.20 -3.58 19.99
N LEU A 32 -14.99 -3.56 18.67
CA LEU A 32 -15.89 -3.07 17.64
C LEU A 32 -17.22 -3.85 17.48
N TYR A 33 -17.28 -5.10 17.96
CA TYR A 33 -18.45 -5.97 17.93
C TYR A 33 -19.49 -5.55 18.97
N LYS A 34 -19.06 -5.34 20.23
CA LYS A 34 -19.97 -4.99 21.33
C LYS A 34 -20.53 -3.57 21.22
N TRP A 35 -19.76 -2.63 20.66
CA TRP A 35 -20.16 -1.20 20.61
C TRP A 35 -19.83 -0.54 19.27
N PRO A 36 -20.66 -0.73 18.23
CA PRO A 36 -20.39 -0.20 16.90
C PRO A 36 -20.30 1.33 16.89
N LYS A 37 -21.11 2.03 17.71
CA LYS A 37 -21.09 3.50 17.81
C LYS A 37 -19.78 4.03 18.37
N ILE A 38 -19.21 3.34 19.37
CA ILE A 38 -17.91 3.68 19.96
C ILE A 38 -16.80 3.42 18.95
N GLY A 39 -16.88 2.32 18.20
CA GLY A 39 -15.91 1.99 17.16
C GLY A 39 -15.77 3.06 16.07
N HIS A 40 -16.89 3.58 15.55
CA HIS A 40 -16.86 4.65 14.54
C HIS A 40 -16.32 5.96 15.14
N SER A 41 -16.66 6.26 16.39
CA SER A 41 -16.14 7.45 17.09
C SER A 41 -14.62 7.37 17.28
N ILE A 42 -14.10 6.21 17.71
CA ILE A 42 -12.67 5.98 17.86
C ILE A 42 -11.97 6.15 16.51
N LEU A 43 -12.49 5.52 15.46
CA LEU A 43 -11.91 5.61 14.12
C LEU A 43 -11.86 7.05 13.61
N GLY A 44 -12.94 7.82 13.83
CA GLY A 44 -13.01 9.24 13.50
C GLY A 44 -12.01 10.09 14.28
N THR A 45 -11.84 9.83 15.58
CA THR A 45 -10.85 10.54 16.39
C THR A 45 -9.42 10.27 15.92
N PHE A 46 -9.06 9.00 15.67
CA PHE A 46 -7.73 8.66 15.14
C PHE A 46 -7.49 9.24 13.74
N PHE A 47 -8.53 9.34 12.93
CA PHE A 47 -8.48 10.00 11.63
C PHE A 47 -8.18 11.50 11.77
N CYS A 48 -8.91 12.20 12.63
CA CYS A 48 -8.68 13.62 12.93
C CYS A 48 -7.28 13.86 13.50
N ILE A 49 -6.82 13.02 14.42
CA ILE A 49 -5.46 13.11 14.98
C ILE A 49 -4.42 12.97 13.87
N THR A 50 -4.58 11.98 12.98
CA THR A 50 -3.63 11.76 11.89
C THR A 50 -3.63 12.93 10.90
N PHE A 51 -4.80 13.47 10.57
CA PHE A 51 -4.95 14.63 9.71
C PHE A 51 -4.27 15.86 10.31
N ILE A 52 -4.55 16.17 11.57
CA ILE A 52 -3.96 17.32 12.29
C ILE A 52 -2.44 17.13 12.41
N ALA A 53 -1.96 15.93 12.75
CA ALA A 53 -0.53 15.66 12.87
C ALA A 53 0.21 15.90 11.54
N ASN A 54 -0.30 15.38 10.42
CA ASN A 54 0.30 15.60 9.11
C ASN A 54 0.26 17.07 8.70
N PHE A 55 -0.85 17.77 8.98
CA PHE A 55 -1.00 19.19 8.69
C PHE A 55 0.00 20.02 9.49
N THR A 56 0.08 19.82 10.81
CA THR A 56 0.98 20.56 11.70
C THR A 56 2.44 20.30 11.38
N ILE A 57 2.83 19.04 11.12
CA ILE A 57 4.21 18.72 10.75
C ILE A 57 4.58 19.40 9.42
N THR A 58 3.67 19.38 8.43
CA THR A 58 3.92 20.07 7.15
C THR A 58 4.01 21.58 7.32
N TYR A 59 3.19 22.17 8.20
CA TYR A 59 3.14 23.61 8.43
C TYR A 59 4.37 24.13 9.20
N VAL A 60 4.79 23.43 10.26
CA VAL A 60 5.92 23.84 11.12
C VAL A 60 7.25 23.72 10.40
N TYR A 61 7.45 22.63 9.64
CA TYR A 61 8.71 22.35 8.96
C TYR A 61 8.72 22.84 7.50
N ASP A 62 7.68 23.56 7.06
CA ASP A 62 7.51 24.03 5.68
C ASP A 62 7.82 22.90 4.68
N LEU A 63 7.19 21.73 4.84
CA LEU A 63 7.60 20.55 4.05
C LEU A 63 7.14 20.63 2.61
N VAL A 64 8.00 20.15 1.71
CA VAL A 64 7.69 20.06 0.28
C VAL A 64 6.71 18.92 -0.02
N VAL A 65 6.04 19.02 -1.16
CA VAL A 65 5.21 17.93 -1.68
C VAL A 65 6.04 17.13 -2.67
N PRO A 66 6.32 15.83 -2.43
CA PRO A 66 7.21 15.03 -3.30
C PRO A 66 6.73 14.87 -4.74
N SER A 67 5.40 14.95 -4.97
CA SER A 67 4.76 14.90 -6.29
C SER A 67 4.62 16.29 -6.95
N GLY A 68 5.14 17.34 -6.32
CA GLY A 68 5.16 18.70 -6.85
C GLY A 68 6.25 18.93 -7.89
N ASN A 69 6.33 20.16 -8.41
CA ASN A 69 7.36 20.51 -9.37
C ASN A 69 8.73 20.63 -8.69
N ILE A 70 9.63 19.72 -9.07
CA ILE A 70 11.01 19.62 -8.57
C ILE A 70 11.95 20.53 -9.40
N LEU A 71 11.54 20.94 -10.59
CA LEU A 71 12.34 21.71 -11.53
C LEU A 71 11.98 23.20 -11.47
N GLY A 72 13.01 24.05 -11.50
CA GLY A 72 12.85 25.51 -11.51
C GLY A 72 12.61 26.14 -10.13
N GLN A 73 12.96 25.43 -9.04
CA GLN A 73 12.97 26.05 -7.71
C GLN A 73 14.18 26.99 -7.60
N PRO A 74 14.00 28.21 -7.06
CA PRO A 74 15.06 29.23 -7.02
C PRO A 74 16.26 28.83 -6.13
N GLU A 75 16.06 27.90 -5.18
CA GLU A 75 17.10 27.38 -4.28
C GLU A 75 17.00 25.84 -4.18
N GLN A 76 17.74 25.13 -5.05
CA GLN A 76 17.67 23.66 -5.12
C GLN A 76 18.21 22.96 -3.86
N GLU A 77 19.22 23.53 -3.20
CA GLU A 77 19.82 22.97 -1.99
C GLU A 77 18.81 22.95 -0.83
N LYS A 78 18.17 24.09 -0.57
CA LYS A 78 17.09 24.21 0.43
C LYS A 78 15.90 23.32 0.11
N TYR A 79 15.58 23.11 -1.17
CA TYR A 79 14.54 22.16 -1.57
C TYR A 79 14.91 20.72 -1.19
N ASN A 80 16.17 20.33 -1.43
CA ASN A 80 16.65 18.99 -1.09
C ASN A 80 16.63 18.74 0.42
N ASP A 81 16.98 19.74 1.24
CA ASP A 81 16.91 19.63 2.70
C ASP A 81 15.46 19.41 3.17
N ARG A 82 14.53 20.25 2.70
CA ARG A 82 13.10 20.10 3.01
C ARG A 82 12.53 18.77 2.52
N TYR A 83 13.05 18.24 1.41
CA TYR A 83 12.69 16.93 0.89
C TYR A 83 13.21 15.81 1.80
N ASN A 84 14.45 15.89 2.28
CA ASN A 84 14.98 14.95 3.26
C ASN A 84 14.20 14.99 4.57
N ASP A 85 13.85 16.18 5.06
CA ASP A 85 13.00 16.36 6.24
C ASP A 85 11.61 15.76 6.04
N TYR A 86 11.03 15.89 4.83
CA TYR A 86 9.78 15.21 4.51
C TYR A 86 9.94 13.68 4.63
N PHE A 87 11.04 13.15 4.11
CA PHE A 87 11.30 11.71 4.16
C PHE A 87 11.43 11.23 5.61
N ASP A 88 12.17 11.95 6.44
CA ASP A 88 12.39 11.57 7.83
C ASP A 88 11.15 11.79 8.70
N LEU A 89 10.48 12.94 8.58
CA LEU A 89 9.39 13.34 9.49
C LEU A 89 8.02 12.81 9.08
N ILE A 90 7.76 12.61 7.79
CA ILE A 90 6.45 12.17 7.27
C ILE A 90 6.55 10.80 6.62
N TYR A 91 7.52 10.57 5.74
CA TYR A 91 7.52 9.36 4.91
C TYR A 91 7.87 8.12 5.73
N ILE A 92 8.95 8.12 6.51
CA ILE A 92 9.44 6.92 7.21
C ILE A 92 8.59 6.60 8.44
N LYS A 93 8.03 7.62 9.10
CA LYS A 93 7.33 7.44 10.37
C LYS A 93 5.96 6.78 10.19
N LEU A 94 5.67 5.75 10.98
CA LEU A 94 4.43 4.99 10.87
C LEU A 94 3.20 5.79 11.30
N TYR A 95 3.33 6.69 12.28
CA TYR A 95 2.19 7.39 12.86
C TYR A 95 1.49 8.34 11.89
N THR A 96 2.22 8.93 10.93
CA THR A 96 1.66 9.78 9.87
C THR A 96 0.88 8.96 8.83
N ARG A 97 1.12 7.65 8.76
CA ARG A 97 0.51 6.71 7.82
C ARG A 97 -0.70 5.96 8.37
N ILE A 98 -1.02 6.10 9.67
CA ILE A 98 -2.14 5.39 10.32
C ILE A 98 -3.46 5.61 9.56
N GLY A 99 -3.68 6.81 8.99
CA GLY A 99 -4.88 7.17 8.26
C GLY A 99 -5.27 6.20 7.14
N SER A 100 -4.30 5.71 6.35
CA SER A 100 -4.59 4.71 5.31
C SER A 100 -4.98 3.34 5.87
N TYR A 101 -4.41 2.95 7.02
CA TYR A 101 -4.78 1.71 7.70
C TYR A 101 -6.20 1.78 8.28
N LEU A 102 -6.60 2.94 8.81
CA LEU A 102 -7.96 3.16 9.30
C LEU A 102 -9.01 3.02 8.20
N VAL A 103 -8.71 3.51 6.98
CA VAL A 103 -9.59 3.33 5.81
C VAL A 103 -9.75 1.85 5.47
N GLY A 104 -8.66 1.07 5.50
CA GLY A 104 -8.71 -0.37 5.32
C GLY A 104 -9.52 -1.08 6.40
N LEU A 105 -9.37 -0.69 7.66
CA LEU A 105 -10.14 -1.23 8.78
C LEU A 105 -11.64 -0.90 8.66
N ALA A 106 -11.98 0.32 8.28
CA ALA A 106 -13.36 0.74 7.99
C ALA A 106 -13.98 -0.13 6.90
N LEU A 107 -13.25 -0.33 5.80
CA LEU A 107 -13.68 -1.17 4.69
C LEU A 107 -13.93 -2.61 5.14
N ALA A 108 -12.99 -3.20 5.87
CA ALA A 108 -13.11 -4.56 6.38
C ALA A 108 -14.36 -4.73 7.26
N TYR A 109 -14.63 -3.75 8.13
CA TYR A 109 -15.83 -3.72 8.96
C TYR A 109 -17.12 -3.62 8.13
N CYS A 110 -17.16 -2.73 7.13
CA CYS A 110 -18.29 -2.59 6.23
C CYS A 110 -18.59 -3.89 5.47
N LEU A 111 -17.55 -4.57 4.96
CA LEU A 111 -17.67 -5.86 4.28
C LEU A 111 -18.16 -6.96 5.23
N TYR A 112 -17.64 -7.00 6.45
CA TYR A 112 -18.06 -7.95 7.48
C TYR A 112 -19.55 -7.81 7.80
N ARG A 113 -20.02 -6.59 8.09
CA ARG A 113 -21.46 -6.35 8.36
C ARG A 113 -22.35 -6.70 7.19
N ARG A 114 -21.91 -6.40 5.97
CA ARG A 114 -22.66 -6.73 4.76
C ARG A 114 -22.83 -8.25 4.59
N LYS A 115 -21.76 -9.01 4.85
CA LYS A 115 -21.76 -10.47 4.83
C LYS A 115 -22.72 -11.04 5.88
N GLN A 116 -22.76 -10.44 7.07
CA GLN A 116 -23.67 -10.85 8.14
C GLN A 116 -25.14 -10.57 7.82
N ASN A 117 -25.43 -9.41 7.22
CA ASN A 117 -26.80 -8.98 6.91
C ASN A 117 -27.33 -9.50 5.55
N ASN A 118 -26.60 -10.38 4.86
CA ASN A 118 -26.94 -10.88 3.51
C ASN A 118 -27.45 -9.78 2.57
N SER A 119 -26.77 -8.62 2.58
CA SER A 119 -27.30 -7.44 1.90
C SER A 119 -27.39 -7.64 0.39
N VAL A 120 -28.51 -7.22 -0.19
CA VAL A 120 -28.81 -7.30 -1.62
C VAL A 120 -27.71 -6.63 -2.46
N LYS A 121 -27.52 -7.11 -3.70
CA LYS A 121 -26.59 -6.52 -4.69
C LYS A 121 -26.85 -5.02 -4.86
N LEU A 122 -25.80 -4.22 -5.05
CA LEU A 122 -25.96 -2.78 -5.28
C LEU A 122 -26.55 -2.54 -6.67
N ASN A 123 -27.26 -1.41 -6.81
CA ASN A 123 -27.71 -0.94 -8.11
C ASN A 123 -26.49 -0.62 -9.00
N LEU A 124 -26.59 -0.91 -10.29
CA LEU A 124 -25.51 -0.72 -11.26
C LEU A 124 -25.04 0.75 -11.31
N LEU A 125 -25.97 1.69 -11.15
CA LEU A 125 -25.67 3.12 -11.02
C LEU A 125 -24.75 3.41 -9.84
N THR A 126 -25.03 2.85 -8.66
CA THR A 126 -24.20 3.05 -7.46
C THR A 126 -22.80 2.50 -7.66
N VAL A 127 -22.67 1.36 -8.34
CA VAL A 127 -21.36 0.75 -8.66
C VAL A 127 -20.59 1.62 -9.65
N SER A 128 -21.24 2.09 -10.72
CA SER A 128 -20.62 2.96 -11.73
C SER A 128 -20.18 4.31 -11.15
N VAL A 129 -21.01 4.93 -10.32
CA VAL A 129 -20.64 6.15 -9.57
C VAL A 129 -19.49 5.85 -8.61
N GLY A 130 -19.50 4.70 -7.92
CA GLY A 130 -18.39 4.27 -7.08
C GLY A 130 -17.07 4.17 -7.83
N TRP A 131 -17.07 3.57 -9.03
CA TRP A 131 -15.89 3.47 -9.89
C TRP A 131 -15.38 4.84 -10.33
N THR A 132 -16.27 5.68 -10.87
CA THR A 132 -15.89 7.01 -11.36
C THR A 132 -15.33 7.88 -10.26
N VAL A 133 -15.95 7.89 -9.08
CA VAL A 133 -15.46 8.63 -7.90
C VAL A 133 -14.13 8.06 -7.41
N ALA A 134 -13.99 6.73 -7.31
CA ALA A 134 -12.76 6.11 -6.85
C ALA A 134 -11.58 6.40 -7.80
N SER A 135 -11.79 6.25 -9.11
CA SER A 135 -10.79 6.58 -10.13
C SER A 135 -10.46 8.07 -10.14
N ALA A 136 -11.46 8.95 -10.02
CA ALA A 136 -11.24 10.38 -9.97
C ALA A 136 -10.40 10.79 -8.75
N ILE A 137 -10.71 10.26 -7.56
CA ILE A 137 -9.93 10.52 -6.34
C ILE A 137 -8.51 9.98 -6.51
N ALA A 138 -8.32 8.74 -6.92
CA ALA A 138 -6.99 8.14 -7.08
C ALA A 138 -6.12 8.89 -8.09
N LEU A 139 -6.70 9.27 -9.24
CA LEU A 139 -6.00 10.04 -10.28
C LEU A 139 -5.70 11.46 -9.81
N THR A 140 -6.63 12.12 -9.12
CA THR A 140 -6.40 13.47 -8.58
C THR A 140 -5.31 13.46 -7.52
N CYS A 141 -5.30 12.45 -6.64
CA CYS A 141 -4.24 12.31 -5.65
C CYS A 141 -2.86 12.12 -6.30
N GLN A 142 -2.76 11.39 -7.42
CA GLN A 142 -1.46 11.10 -8.04
C GLN A 142 -1.00 12.17 -9.05
N PHE A 143 -1.90 12.66 -9.89
CA PHE A 143 -1.59 13.55 -11.00
C PHE A 143 -2.07 15.00 -10.77
N GLY A 144 -2.74 15.29 -9.66
CA GLY A 144 -3.31 16.63 -9.41
C GLY A 144 -2.28 17.76 -9.35
N LEU A 145 -1.02 17.46 -9.05
CA LEU A 145 0.09 18.43 -9.03
C LEU A 145 0.91 18.45 -10.32
N TYR A 146 0.59 17.60 -11.30
CA TYR A 146 1.33 17.53 -12.54
C TYR A 146 1.24 18.87 -13.29
N HIS A 147 2.40 19.46 -13.64
CA HIS A 147 2.54 20.79 -14.26
C HIS A 147 1.96 21.98 -13.47
N LYS A 148 1.64 21.83 -12.18
CA LYS A 148 1.21 22.97 -11.37
C LYS A 148 2.43 23.79 -10.87
N PRO A 149 2.31 25.13 -10.80
CA PRO A 149 3.34 25.97 -10.19
C PRO A 149 3.49 25.62 -8.70
N VAL A 150 4.56 26.12 -8.08
CA VAL A 150 4.86 25.90 -6.65
C VAL A 150 3.60 26.12 -5.81
N LEU A 151 3.20 25.07 -5.11
CA LEU A 151 1.98 25.05 -4.33
C LEU A 151 2.14 25.98 -3.11
N SER A 152 1.07 26.68 -2.72
CA SER A 152 1.10 27.44 -1.46
C SER A 152 1.29 26.50 -0.28
N LEU A 153 1.94 26.98 0.80
CA LEU A 153 2.19 26.19 2.01
C LEU A 153 0.89 25.54 2.54
N VAL A 154 -0.20 26.30 2.56
CA VAL A 154 -1.51 25.79 3.03
C VAL A 154 -2.00 24.64 2.16
N ALA A 155 -1.90 24.78 0.82
CA ALA A 155 -2.29 23.72 -0.09
C ALA A 155 -1.37 22.49 0.01
N ALA A 156 -0.07 22.69 0.28
CA ALA A 156 0.88 21.60 0.55
C ALA A 156 0.50 20.82 1.83
N CYS A 157 0.09 21.52 2.89
CA CYS A 157 -0.38 20.90 4.13
C CYS A 157 -1.61 20.02 3.90
N PHE A 158 -2.62 20.53 3.19
CA PHE A 158 -3.82 19.76 2.85
C PHE A 158 -3.48 18.56 1.96
N TYR A 159 -2.63 18.74 0.96
CA TYR A 159 -2.25 17.67 0.06
C TYR A 159 -1.47 16.57 0.78
N ASN A 160 -0.48 16.90 1.61
CA ASN A 160 0.29 15.91 2.36
C ASN A 160 -0.58 15.13 3.36
N ALA A 161 -1.58 15.78 3.97
CA ALA A 161 -2.51 15.13 4.88
C ALA A 161 -3.55 14.23 4.18
N LEU A 162 -4.08 14.65 3.02
CA LEU A 162 -5.22 13.97 2.38
C LEU A 162 -4.85 13.03 1.23
N SER A 163 -3.77 13.29 0.49
CA SER A 163 -3.45 12.54 -0.74
C SER A 163 -3.37 11.02 -0.51
N ARG A 164 -2.68 10.60 0.56
CA ARG A 164 -2.50 9.18 0.91
C ARG A 164 -3.82 8.53 1.35
N ILE A 165 -4.62 9.27 2.10
CA ILE A 165 -5.94 8.83 2.59
C ILE A 165 -6.90 8.70 1.42
N GLY A 166 -6.96 9.71 0.55
CA GLY A 166 -7.81 9.72 -0.65
C GLY A 166 -7.46 8.58 -1.59
N PHE A 167 -6.16 8.35 -1.84
CA PHE A 167 -5.71 7.20 -2.63
C PHE A 167 -6.14 5.86 -2.01
N SER A 168 -6.01 5.73 -0.69
CA SER A 168 -6.45 4.54 0.05
C SER A 168 -7.96 4.33 -0.02
N LEU A 169 -8.74 5.41 -0.02
CA LEU A 169 -10.19 5.38 -0.18
C LEU A 169 -10.59 4.93 -1.60
N GLY A 170 -9.91 5.44 -2.62
CA GLY A 170 -10.08 4.97 -4.00
C GLY A 170 -9.81 3.47 -4.13
N LEU A 171 -8.70 2.99 -3.54
CA LEU A 171 -8.39 1.56 -3.52
C LEU A 171 -9.41 0.75 -2.72
N ALA A 172 -9.89 1.28 -1.59
CA ALA A 172 -10.92 0.64 -0.77
C ALA A 172 -12.23 0.45 -1.54
N CYS A 173 -12.65 1.43 -2.35
CA CYS A 173 -13.81 1.31 -3.22
C CYS A 173 -13.62 0.20 -4.28
N VAL A 174 -12.43 0.09 -4.87
CA VAL A 174 -12.11 -1.00 -5.82
C VAL A 174 -12.24 -2.37 -5.16
N ILE A 175 -11.61 -2.54 -4.00
CA ILE A 175 -11.68 -3.79 -3.22
C ILE A 175 -13.14 -4.11 -2.85
N PHE A 176 -13.91 -3.12 -2.40
CA PHE A 176 -15.31 -3.28 -2.04
C PHE A 176 -16.13 -3.88 -3.18
N VAL A 177 -16.02 -3.33 -4.39
CA VAL A 177 -16.77 -3.79 -5.56
C VAL A 177 -16.31 -5.19 -6.00
N CYS A 178 -15.01 -5.47 -5.94
CA CYS A 178 -14.48 -6.81 -6.24
C CYS A 178 -15.04 -7.87 -5.29
N VAL A 179 -15.10 -7.59 -3.98
CA VAL A 179 -15.61 -8.54 -2.98
C VAL A 179 -17.11 -8.79 -3.13
N ILE A 180 -17.89 -7.80 -3.57
CA ILE A 180 -19.34 -7.94 -3.82
C ILE A 180 -19.62 -8.76 -5.10
N GLY A 181 -18.60 -9.01 -5.94
CA GLY A 181 -18.76 -9.74 -7.19
C GLY A 181 -19.46 -8.93 -8.28
N GLN A 182 -19.30 -7.60 -8.26
CA GLN A 182 -19.84 -6.67 -9.27
C GLN A 182 -18.75 -6.00 -10.10
N GLY A 183 -17.51 -6.52 -10.04
CA GLY A 183 -16.34 -5.99 -10.72
C GLY A 183 -15.71 -7.00 -11.67
N ASP A 184 -16.50 -7.69 -12.49
CA ASP A 184 -16.08 -8.88 -13.26
C ASP A 184 -14.74 -8.72 -14.00
N VAL A 185 -14.54 -7.61 -14.72
CA VAL A 185 -13.29 -7.35 -15.45
C VAL A 185 -12.09 -7.21 -14.51
N VAL A 186 -12.21 -6.37 -13.47
CA VAL A 186 -11.11 -6.11 -12.55
C VAL A 186 -10.83 -7.32 -11.66
N ASN A 187 -11.88 -8.04 -11.25
CA ASN A 187 -11.76 -9.28 -10.52
C ASN A 187 -11.04 -10.36 -11.35
N SER A 188 -11.30 -10.45 -12.66
CA SER A 188 -10.57 -11.36 -13.55
C SER A 188 -9.07 -11.03 -13.62
N ILE A 189 -8.71 -9.75 -13.66
CA ILE A 189 -7.30 -9.31 -13.70
C ILE A 189 -6.61 -9.59 -12.35
N LEU A 190 -7.25 -9.26 -11.24
CA LEU A 190 -6.69 -9.43 -9.89
C LEU A 190 -6.63 -10.90 -9.46
N SER A 191 -7.54 -11.75 -9.93
CA SER A 191 -7.55 -13.20 -9.64
C SER A 191 -6.55 -13.99 -10.50
N TRP A 192 -5.76 -13.32 -11.33
CA TRP A 192 -4.83 -14.00 -12.21
C TRP A 192 -3.70 -14.69 -11.43
N LYS A 193 -3.48 -15.97 -11.71
CA LYS A 193 -2.47 -16.81 -11.03
C LYS A 193 -1.03 -16.28 -11.16
N ALA A 194 -0.75 -15.44 -12.15
CA ALA A 194 0.54 -14.79 -12.30
C ALA A 194 0.89 -13.85 -11.13
N TRP A 195 -0.12 -13.29 -10.43
CA TRP A 195 0.10 -12.43 -9.26
C TRP A 195 0.57 -13.19 -8.03
N ILE A 196 0.32 -14.50 -7.95
CA ILE A 196 0.66 -15.34 -6.78
C ILE A 196 2.17 -15.42 -6.55
N PRO A 197 3.02 -15.79 -7.53
CA PRO A 197 4.47 -15.77 -7.31
C PRO A 197 4.99 -14.33 -7.13
N LEU A 198 4.39 -13.36 -7.82
CA LEU A 198 4.81 -11.97 -7.75
C LEU A 198 4.55 -11.36 -6.36
N SER A 199 3.44 -11.72 -5.72
CA SER A 199 3.08 -11.25 -4.37
C SER A 199 4.00 -11.80 -3.29
N CYS A 200 4.59 -12.97 -3.51
CA CYS A 200 5.59 -13.54 -2.59
C CYS A 200 6.91 -12.79 -2.72
N LEU A 201 7.35 -12.58 -3.97
CA LEU A 201 8.59 -11.87 -4.26
C LEU A 201 8.54 -10.40 -3.86
N THR A 202 7.36 -9.76 -3.77
CA THR A 202 7.24 -8.36 -3.36
C THR A 202 7.85 -8.06 -2.01
N TYR A 203 7.85 -9.00 -1.06
CA TYR A 203 8.49 -8.78 0.24
C TYR A 203 10.02 -8.66 0.10
N CYS A 204 10.66 -9.62 -0.57
CA CYS A 204 12.09 -9.56 -0.87
C CYS A 204 12.44 -8.35 -1.74
N ALA A 205 11.60 -8.05 -2.74
CA ALA A 205 11.77 -6.88 -3.59
C ALA A 205 11.71 -5.58 -2.79
N TYR A 206 10.78 -5.45 -1.85
CA TYR A 206 10.68 -4.27 -0.98
C TYR A 206 11.95 -4.01 -0.17
N LEU A 207 12.60 -5.07 0.33
CA LEU A 207 13.84 -4.95 1.10
C LEU A 207 15.05 -4.60 0.22
N ILE A 208 15.14 -5.17 -0.98
CA ILE A 208 16.28 -4.99 -1.88
C ILE A 208 16.19 -3.70 -2.69
N HIS A 209 14.98 -3.25 -3.00
CA HIS A 209 14.73 -2.04 -3.79
C HIS A 209 15.54 -0.81 -3.32
N PRO A 210 15.48 -0.38 -2.03
CA PRO A 210 16.27 0.76 -1.57
C PRO A 210 17.79 0.52 -1.65
N LEU A 211 18.27 -0.72 -1.55
CA LEU A 211 19.70 -1.04 -1.73
C LEU A 211 20.13 -0.86 -3.20
N VAL A 212 19.30 -1.30 -4.14
CA VAL A 212 19.55 -1.12 -5.58
C VAL A 212 19.54 0.37 -5.93
N GLN A 213 18.56 1.12 -5.43
CA GLN A 213 18.46 2.56 -5.67
C GLN A 213 19.63 3.34 -5.09
N THR A 214 20.02 3.04 -3.84
CA THR A 214 21.16 3.74 -3.20
C THR A 214 22.48 3.39 -3.88
N THR A 215 22.71 2.11 -4.23
CA THR A 215 23.92 1.70 -4.97
C THR A 215 24.02 2.40 -6.32
N TYR A 216 22.90 2.50 -7.04
CA TYR A 216 22.86 3.25 -8.29
C TYR A 216 23.15 4.74 -8.05
N ALA A 217 22.53 5.36 -7.05
CA ALA A 217 22.75 6.77 -6.72
C ALA A 217 24.23 7.05 -6.38
N PHE A 218 24.90 6.19 -5.61
CA PHE A 218 26.33 6.32 -5.31
C PHE A 218 27.24 6.08 -6.53
N SER A 219 26.78 5.31 -7.52
CA SER A 219 27.54 5.08 -8.75
C SER A 219 27.51 6.25 -9.73
N LEU A 220 26.54 7.16 -9.58
CA LEU A 220 26.39 8.31 -10.46
C LEU A 220 27.53 9.29 -10.25
N ARG A 221 28.25 9.60 -11.34
CA ARG A 221 29.33 10.60 -11.37
C ARG A 221 28.92 11.90 -12.03
N THR A 222 27.79 11.92 -12.72
CA THR A 222 27.24 13.07 -13.44
C THR A 222 25.74 13.17 -13.23
N MET A 223 25.20 14.39 -13.35
CA MET A 223 23.76 14.62 -13.21
C MET A 223 23.01 14.01 -14.40
N ILE A 224 21.91 13.31 -14.11
CA ILE A 224 21.02 12.77 -15.14
C ILE A 224 20.08 13.89 -15.58
N ASN A 225 20.04 14.16 -16.88
CA ASN A 225 19.07 15.10 -17.44
C ASN A 225 17.63 14.61 -17.22
N PHE A 226 16.79 15.46 -16.63
CA PHE A 226 15.39 15.14 -16.42
C PHE A 226 14.66 15.10 -17.76
N SER A 227 14.22 13.91 -18.16
CA SER A 227 13.39 13.67 -19.34
C SER A 227 12.42 12.54 -19.01
N HIS A 228 11.19 12.63 -19.51
CA HIS A 228 10.19 11.58 -19.32
C HIS A 228 10.70 10.21 -19.78
N ALA A 229 11.45 10.16 -20.89
CA ALA A 229 12.06 8.93 -21.39
C ALA A 229 13.09 8.35 -20.40
N ASN A 230 13.96 9.19 -19.82
CA ASN A 230 14.94 8.76 -18.83
C ASN A 230 14.26 8.25 -17.55
N VAL A 231 13.22 8.94 -17.07
CA VAL A 231 12.48 8.52 -15.86
C VAL A 231 11.80 7.16 -16.07
N ILE A 232 11.17 6.95 -17.23
CA ILE A 232 10.53 5.66 -17.56
C ILE A 232 11.58 4.55 -17.67
N MET A 233 12.69 4.82 -18.35
CA MET A 233 13.78 3.84 -18.51
C MET A 233 14.40 3.46 -17.15
N LEU A 234 14.64 4.43 -16.27
CA LEU A 234 15.14 4.18 -14.91
C LEU A 234 14.13 3.39 -14.07
N PHE A 235 12.85 3.74 -14.14
CA PHE A 235 11.80 3.01 -13.42
C PHE A 235 11.75 1.54 -13.85
N LEU A 236 11.70 1.27 -15.16
CA LEU A 236 11.70 -0.10 -15.69
C LEU A 236 12.99 -0.85 -15.34
N GLY A 237 14.15 -0.18 -15.42
CA GLY A 237 15.44 -0.76 -15.05
C GLY A 237 15.47 -1.17 -13.57
N PHE A 238 15.08 -0.28 -12.66
CA PHE A 238 15.00 -0.59 -11.24
C PHE A 238 14.00 -1.71 -10.95
N LEU A 239 12.85 -1.70 -11.61
CA LEU A 239 11.84 -2.75 -11.44
C LEU A 239 12.43 -4.12 -11.81
N VAL A 240 13.01 -4.25 -13.00
CA VAL A 240 13.56 -5.54 -13.47
C VAL A 240 14.72 -6.00 -12.59
N ILE A 241 15.68 -5.12 -12.27
CA ILE A 241 16.85 -5.47 -11.47
C ILE A 241 16.42 -5.88 -10.04
N THR A 242 15.50 -5.13 -9.44
CA THR A 242 15.00 -5.42 -8.09
C THR A 242 14.28 -6.76 -8.03
N TYR A 243 13.39 -7.05 -8.99
CA TYR A 243 12.67 -8.33 -9.00
C TYR A 243 13.60 -9.51 -9.32
N ALA A 244 14.61 -9.33 -10.17
CA ALA A 244 15.62 -10.35 -10.42
C ALA A 244 16.45 -10.64 -9.16
N ALA A 245 16.90 -9.60 -8.46
CA ALA A 245 17.62 -9.75 -7.20
C ALA A 245 16.74 -10.36 -6.09
N ALA A 246 15.47 -9.95 -5.99
CA ALA A 246 14.50 -10.51 -5.05
C ALA A 246 14.28 -12.01 -5.25
N LEU A 247 14.24 -12.46 -6.51
CA LEU A 247 14.12 -13.88 -6.84
C LEU A 247 15.36 -14.65 -6.36
N LEU A 248 16.57 -14.12 -6.58
CA LEU A 248 17.80 -14.76 -6.08
C LEU A 248 17.81 -14.83 -4.55
N THR A 249 17.46 -13.74 -3.86
CA THR A 249 17.43 -13.70 -2.39
C THR A 249 16.36 -14.62 -1.81
N SER A 250 15.17 -14.67 -2.39
CA SER A 250 14.11 -15.60 -1.97
C SER A 250 14.54 -17.06 -2.13
N LEU A 251 15.19 -17.41 -3.25
CA LEU A 251 15.71 -18.77 -3.44
C LEU A 251 16.82 -19.12 -2.46
N LEU A 252 17.75 -18.20 -2.17
CA LEU A 252 18.90 -18.46 -1.32
C LEU A 252 18.58 -18.47 0.18
N PHE A 253 17.63 -17.65 0.64
CA PHE A 253 17.36 -17.48 2.08
C PHE A 253 15.97 -17.95 2.47
N GLU A 254 14.94 -17.53 1.75
CA GLU A 254 13.55 -17.84 2.13
C GLU A 254 13.24 -19.33 1.95
N SER A 255 13.65 -19.92 0.83
CA SER A 255 13.38 -21.34 0.54
C SER A 255 14.02 -22.33 1.52
N PRO A 256 15.31 -22.20 1.94
CA PRO A 256 15.87 -23.09 2.95
C PRO A 256 15.32 -22.82 4.35
N VAL A 257 15.03 -21.56 4.72
CA VAL A 257 14.50 -21.22 6.05
C VAL A 257 13.11 -21.82 6.25
N ILE A 258 12.22 -21.72 5.24
CA ILE A 258 10.90 -22.35 5.31
C ILE A 258 11.00 -23.86 5.45
N ARG A 259 11.95 -24.49 4.73
CA ARG A 259 12.15 -25.94 4.81
C ARG A 259 12.70 -26.34 6.19
N LEU A 260 13.61 -25.55 6.75
CA LEU A 260 14.16 -25.78 8.08
C LEU A 260 13.10 -25.62 9.17
N GLU A 261 12.26 -24.58 9.09
CA GLU A 261 11.17 -24.35 10.04
C GLU A 261 10.20 -25.54 10.08
N ARG A 262 9.85 -26.09 8.91
CA ARG A 262 9.00 -27.29 8.82
C ARG A 262 9.63 -28.50 9.51
N LEU A 263 10.92 -28.72 9.30
CA LEU A 263 11.64 -29.82 9.94
C LEU A 263 11.69 -29.66 11.46
N ILE A 264 11.94 -28.44 11.95
CA ILE A 264 11.95 -28.13 13.38
C ILE A 264 10.56 -28.35 14.00
N ARG A 265 9.51 -27.81 13.37
CA ARG A 265 8.12 -27.96 13.84
C ARG A 265 7.69 -29.42 13.92
N ASN A 266 8.03 -30.21 12.90
CA ASN A 266 7.71 -31.63 12.88
C ASN A 266 8.45 -32.42 13.98
N LYS A 267 9.66 -31.99 14.35
CA LYS A 267 10.45 -32.60 15.43
C LYS A 267 9.90 -32.27 16.82
N PHE A 268 9.32 -31.08 17.03
CA PHE A 268 8.71 -30.70 18.31
C PHE A 268 7.28 -31.23 18.48
N ALA A 269 6.64 -31.66 17.38
CA ALA A 269 5.31 -32.28 17.41
C ALA A 269 5.33 -33.81 17.58
N SER A 270 6.52 -34.43 17.56
CA SER A 270 6.77 -35.86 17.84
C SER A 270 7.32 -36.07 19.24
#